data_AF-A0A7S2BYQ0-F1
#
_entry.id   AF-A0A7S2BYQ0-F1
#
_cell.length_a   1.000
_cell.length_b   1.000
_cell.length_c   1.000
_cell.angle_alpha   90.00
_cell.angle_beta   90.00
_cell.angle_gamma   90.00
#
_symmetry.space_group_name_H-M   'P 1'
#
loop_
_entity.id
_entity.type
_entity.pdbx_description
1 polymer ?
#
loop_
_entity_poly.entity_id
_entity_poly.type
_entity_poly.pdbx_seq_one_letter_code
_entity_poly.pdbx_strand_id
1 'polypeptide(L)'
;RGEEVVEEEEEVFFEDNGGSAEDAAFDEMVGAIENLLLDPSFVELQEGFASRHCGTFEDTPENKLCYTQIFDEWQNLIESFIEKRVSEEIETFSMEAFGEMLQNREDEICGDAFDMLMTLGDFGEFKELMLDYKRRRAP
;
A
#
# COMPACT_ATOMS: atom_id res chain seq x y z
N ARG A 1 -54.40 -29.66 26.49
CA ARG A 1 -54.87 -28.26 26.60
C ARG A 1 -54.06 -27.62 27.72
N GLY A 2 -53.09 -26.76 27.47
CA GLY A 2 -52.60 -26.20 26.21
C GLY A 2 -51.08 -26.25 26.17
N GLU A 3 -50.54 -26.18 24.95
CA GLU A 3 -49.12 -26.00 24.65
C GLU A 3 -48.59 -24.73 25.33
N GLU A 4 -47.47 -24.89 26.03
CA GLU A 4 -46.62 -23.78 26.45
C GLU A 4 -45.79 -23.40 25.22
N VAL A 5 -46.15 -22.27 24.62
CA VAL A 5 -45.43 -21.70 23.48
C VAL A 5 -44.11 -21.17 24.05
N VAL A 6 -43.01 -21.82 23.69
CA VAL A 6 -41.67 -21.27 23.90
C VAL A 6 -41.57 -20.13 22.91
N GLU A 7 -41.63 -18.88 23.39
CA GLU A 7 -41.26 -17.72 22.60
C GLU A 7 -39.75 -17.85 22.34
N GLU A 8 -39.41 -18.38 21.17
CA GLU A 8 -38.06 -18.28 20.63
C GLU A 8 -37.79 -16.78 20.46
N GLU A 9 -36.95 -16.25 21.34
CA GLU A 9 -36.34 -14.94 21.17
C GLU A 9 -35.52 -15.03 19.88
N GLU A 10 -36.12 -14.66 18.74
CA GLU A 10 -35.40 -14.38 17.51
C GLU A 10 -34.35 -13.34 17.89
N GLU A 11 -33.11 -13.78 18.10
CA GLU A 11 -31.94 -12.92 18.08
C GLU A 11 -31.95 -12.27 16.71
N VAL A 12 -32.50 -11.06 16.65
CA VAL A 12 -32.32 -10.15 15.54
C VAL A 12 -30.83 -9.84 15.54
N PHE A 13 -30.07 -10.65 14.79
CA PHE A 13 -28.76 -10.29 14.31
C PHE A 13 -28.98 -9.04 13.47
N PHE A 14 -28.80 -7.88 14.10
CA PHE A 14 -28.55 -6.65 13.38
C PHE A 14 -27.21 -6.89 12.68
N GLU A 15 -27.28 -7.35 11.43
CA GLU A 15 -26.22 -7.08 10.47
C GLU A 15 -26.14 -5.56 10.39
N ASP A 16 -25.15 -5.01 11.10
CA ASP A 16 -24.72 -3.61 11.01
C ASP A 16 -24.16 -3.39 9.60
N ASN A 17 -25.06 -3.30 8.62
CA ASN A 17 -24.76 -3.04 7.22
C ASN A 17 -24.56 -1.54 6.97
N GLY A 18 -23.81 -0.89 7.86
CA GLY A 18 -23.51 0.53 7.82
C GLY A 18 -22.16 0.78 8.46
N GLY A 19 -21.08 0.52 7.71
CA GLY A 19 -19.73 0.81 8.15
C GLY A 19 -19.64 2.20 8.78
N SER A 20 -18.86 2.30 9.86
CA SER A 20 -18.64 3.54 10.59
C SER A 20 -18.10 4.62 9.66
N ALA A 21 -18.15 5.89 10.09
CA ALA A 21 -17.52 6.98 9.33
C ALA A 21 -16.01 6.73 9.09
N GLU A 22 -15.36 5.96 9.97
CA GLU A 22 -13.97 5.55 9.80
C GLU A 22 -13.82 4.47 8.71
N ASP A 23 -14.79 3.56 8.58
CA ASP A 23 -14.79 2.51 7.55
C ASP A 23 -14.97 3.11 6.17
N ALA A 24 -15.92 4.05 6.03
CA ALA A 24 -16.12 4.77 4.77
C ALA A 24 -14.87 5.59 4.36
N ALA A 25 -14.18 6.20 5.34
CA ALA A 25 -12.95 6.93 5.08
C ALA A 25 -11.80 5.98 4.68
N PHE A 26 -11.69 4.82 5.32
CA PHE A 26 -10.70 3.81 4.97
C PHE A 26 -10.92 3.29 3.55
N ASP A 27 -12.15 2.90 3.21
CA ASP A 27 -12.52 2.42 1.88
C ASP A 27 -12.21 3.46 0.78
N GLU A 28 -12.46 4.74 1.06
CA GLU A 28 -12.14 5.84 0.16
C GLU A 28 -10.62 5.98 -0.06
N MET A 29 -9.83 5.91 1.02
CA MET A 29 -8.36 5.96 0.94
C MET A 29 -7.79 4.77 0.18
N VAL A 30 -8.29 3.56 0.45
CA VAL A 30 -7.86 2.34 -0.25
C VAL A 30 -8.15 2.45 -1.73
N GLY A 31 -9.37 2.87 -2.12
CA GLY A 31 -9.72 3.07 -3.53
C GLY A 31 -8.84 4.10 -4.23
N ALA A 32 -8.49 5.21 -3.56
CA ALA A 32 -7.57 6.20 -4.11
C ALA A 32 -6.17 5.64 -4.34
N ILE A 33 -5.66 4.84 -3.39
CA ILE A 33 -4.34 4.20 -3.49
C ILE A 33 -4.33 3.12 -4.58
N GLU A 34 -5.36 2.29 -4.69
CA GLU A 34 -5.48 1.30 -5.76
C GLU A 34 -5.43 1.96 -7.14
N ASN A 35 -6.18 3.04 -7.33
CA ASN A 35 -6.14 3.80 -8.58
C ASN A 35 -4.76 4.39 -8.86
N LEU A 36 -4.06 4.87 -7.82
CA LEU A 36 -2.71 5.41 -7.92
C LEU A 36 -1.68 4.34 -8.32
N LEU A 37 -1.78 3.14 -7.75
CA LEU A 37 -0.86 2.04 -8.08
C LEU A 37 -1.01 1.55 -9.53
N LEU A 38 -2.20 1.72 -10.11
CA LEU A 38 -2.48 1.45 -11.52
C LEU A 38 -2.13 2.61 -12.45
N ASP A 39 -1.79 3.79 -11.91
CA ASP A 39 -1.51 5.00 -12.69
C ASP A 39 -0.16 4.85 -13.44
N PRO A 40 -0.13 5.08 -14.77
CA PRO A 40 1.11 5.04 -15.54
C PRO A 40 2.21 5.97 -15.02
N SER A 41 1.83 7.09 -14.40
CA SER A 41 2.78 8.03 -13.80
C SER A 41 3.55 7.42 -12.63
N PHE A 42 2.97 6.45 -11.92
CA PHE A 42 3.67 5.70 -10.88
C PHE A 42 4.77 4.82 -11.50
N VAL A 43 4.48 4.14 -12.60
CA VAL A 43 5.47 3.34 -13.33
C VAL A 43 6.62 4.23 -13.85
N GLU A 44 6.28 5.40 -14.42
CA GLU A 44 7.28 6.38 -14.88
C GLU A 44 8.15 6.92 -13.73
N LEU A 45 7.57 7.13 -12.54
CA LEU A 45 8.30 7.51 -11.33
C LEU A 45 9.33 6.45 -10.94
N GLN A 46 8.91 5.18 -10.90
CA GLN A 46 9.78 4.06 -10.57
C GLN A 46 10.90 3.91 -11.59
N GLU A 47 10.59 3.94 -12.89
CA GLU A 47 11.59 3.87 -13.97
C GLU A 47 12.56 5.07 -13.92
N GLY A 48 12.04 6.27 -13.68
CA GLY A 48 12.83 7.48 -13.54
C GLY A 48 13.83 7.39 -12.39
N PHE A 49 13.42 6.83 -11.25
CA PHE A 49 14.32 6.59 -10.12
C PHE A 49 15.31 5.47 -10.40
N ALA A 50 14.82 4.29 -10.81
CA ALA A 50 15.66 3.13 -11.08
C ALA A 50 16.71 3.41 -12.15
N SER A 51 16.37 4.13 -13.23
CA SER A 51 17.33 4.49 -14.27
C SER A 51 18.49 5.37 -13.79
N ARG A 52 18.34 6.11 -12.67
CA ARG A 52 19.41 6.91 -12.09
C ARG A 52 20.29 6.10 -11.14
N HIS A 53 19.72 5.13 -10.42
CA HIS A 53 20.40 4.45 -9.32
C HIS A 53 20.79 2.98 -9.62
N CYS A 54 20.18 2.32 -10.61
CA CYS A 54 20.38 0.89 -10.90
C CYS A 54 21.85 0.51 -11.15
N GLY A 55 22.67 1.44 -11.67
CA GLY A 55 24.09 1.21 -11.91
C GLY A 55 24.91 0.96 -10.64
N THR A 56 24.46 1.46 -9.50
CA THR A 56 25.14 1.33 -8.20
C THR A 56 24.97 -0.05 -7.59
N PHE A 57 23.87 -0.74 -7.90
CA PHE A 57 23.49 -2.03 -7.34
C PHE A 57 24.25 -3.19 -7.97
N GLU A 58 24.56 -4.19 -7.16
CA GLU A 58 25.30 -5.39 -7.53
C GLU A 58 24.50 -6.64 -7.11
N ASP A 59 24.51 -7.64 -7.99
CA ASP A 59 23.86 -8.93 -7.80
C ASP A 59 24.74 -9.83 -6.93
N THR A 60 24.93 -9.38 -5.68
CA THR A 60 25.71 -10.07 -4.66
C THR A 60 24.92 -10.05 -3.34
N PRO A 61 25.12 -11.04 -2.45
CA PRO A 61 24.44 -11.05 -1.15
C PRO A 61 24.89 -9.91 -0.22
N GLU A 62 26.05 -9.30 -0.49
CA GLU A 62 26.58 -8.21 0.33
C GLU A 62 25.98 -6.86 -0.09
N ASN A 63 25.45 -6.11 0.87
CA ASN A 63 24.85 -4.80 0.64
C ASN A 63 25.87 -3.68 0.89
N LYS A 64 25.95 -2.72 -0.03
CA LYS A 64 26.77 -1.52 0.15
C LYS A 64 26.09 -0.56 1.11
N LEU A 65 26.87 0.17 1.90
CA LEU A 65 26.36 1.20 2.82
C LEU A 65 25.53 2.29 2.10
N CYS A 66 25.85 2.60 0.84
CA CYS A 66 25.09 3.56 0.05
C CYS A 66 23.68 3.06 -0.33
N TYR A 67 23.39 1.76 -0.26
CA TYR A 67 22.05 1.24 -0.57
C TYR A 67 21.01 1.75 0.43
N THR A 68 21.38 1.91 1.70
CA THR A 68 20.49 2.48 2.71
C THR A 68 20.07 3.90 2.35
N GLN A 69 21.03 4.76 1.98
CA GLN A 69 20.73 6.15 1.59
C GLN A 69 19.81 6.22 0.37
N ILE A 70 20.08 5.37 -0.63
CA ILE A 70 19.25 5.32 -1.84
C ILE A 70 17.86 4.75 -1.53
N PHE A 71 17.75 3.81 -0.60
CA PHE A 71 16.47 3.26 -0.17
C PHE A 71 15.66 4.29 0.62
N ASP A 72 16.30 5.06 1.51
CA ASP A 72 15.65 6.17 2.20
C ASP A 72 15.11 7.21 1.18
N GLU A 73 15.91 7.55 0.15
CA GLU A 73 15.46 8.41 -0.95
C GLU A 73 14.25 7.84 -1.71
N TRP A 74 14.23 6.52 -1.94
CA TRP A 74 13.10 5.82 -2.55
C TRP A 74 11.84 5.88 -1.69
N GLN A 75 11.94 5.55 -0.39
CA GLN A 75 10.80 5.59 0.52
C GLN A 75 10.20 7.00 0.58
N ASN A 76 11.04 8.03 0.76
CA ASN A 76 10.58 9.41 0.75
C ASN A 76 9.92 9.80 -0.58
N LEU A 77 10.43 9.33 -1.72
CA LEU A 77 9.86 9.61 -3.03
C LEU A 77 8.47 8.98 -3.19
N ILE A 78 8.33 7.71 -2.83
CA ILE A 78 7.08 6.97 -2.93
C ILE A 78 6.05 7.51 -1.95
N GLU A 79 6.41 7.70 -0.68
CA GLU A 79 5.54 8.28 0.35
C GLU A 79 5.05 9.67 -0.06
N SER A 80 5.96 10.55 -0.51
CA SER A 80 5.57 11.90 -0.96
C SER A 80 4.67 11.86 -2.20
N PHE A 81 4.85 10.88 -3.09
CA PHE A 81 4.02 10.73 -4.27
C PHE A 81 2.61 10.25 -3.89
N ILE A 82 2.51 9.23 -3.04
CA ILE A 82 1.24 8.71 -2.53
C ILE A 82 0.50 9.80 -1.77
N GLU A 83 1.15 10.43 -0.79
CA GLU A 83 0.55 11.48 0.03
C GLU A 83 0.03 12.64 -0.83
N LYS A 84 0.82 13.11 -1.79
CA LYS A 84 0.40 14.19 -2.70
C LYS A 84 -0.82 13.79 -3.53
N ARG A 85 -0.81 12.60 -4.14
CA ARG A 85 -1.87 12.19 -5.07
C ARG A 85 -3.15 11.84 -4.34
N VAL A 86 -3.07 11.19 -3.19
CA VAL A 86 -4.25 10.88 -2.37
C VAL A 86 -4.82 12.14 -1.72
N SER A 87 -3.97 13.10 -1.31
CA SER A 87 -4.46 14.38 -0.77
C SER A 87 -5.12 15.30 -1.81
N GLU A 88 -4.91 15.05 -3.12
CA GLU A 88 -5.68 15.71 -4.19
C GLU A 88 -7.13 15.22 -4.25
N GLU A 89 -7.42 14.02 -3.74
CA GLU A 89 -8.77 13.43 -3.68
C GLU A 89 -9.39 13.55 -2.28
N ILE A 90 -8.58 13.36 -1.22
CA ILE A 90 -9.01 13.31 0.18
C ILE A 90 -8.21 14.36 0.97
N GLU A 91 -8.82 15.53 1.21
CA GLU A 91 -8.15 16.67 1.86
C GLU A 91 -7.59 16.35 3.26
N THR A 92 -8.20 15.39 3.96
CA THR A 92 -7.81 14.96 5.32
C THR A 92 -6.82 13.78 5.32
N PHE A 93 -6.32 13.35 4.16
CA PHE A 93 -5.39 12.23 4.08
C PHE A 93 -4.05 12.55 4.75
N SER A 94 -3.53 11.60 5.53
CA SER A 94 -2.13 11.57 5.94
C SER A 94 -1.60 10.14 5.88
N MET A 95 -0.36 9.99 5.44
CA MET A 95 0.28 8.68 5.36
C MET A 95 0.41 8.03 6.75
N GLU A 96 0.59 8.83 7.80
CA GLU A 96 0.64 8.38 9.19
C GLU A 96 -0.71 7.79 9.65
N ALA A 97 -1.81 8.51 9.44
CA ALA A 97 -3.14 8.02 9.81
C ALA A 97 -3.52 6.77 9.00
N PHE A 98 -3.22 6.76 7.70
CA PHE A 98 -3.43 5.57 6.86
C PHE A 98 -2.63 4.37 7.38
N GLY A 99 -1.36 4.56 7.75
CA GLY A 99 -0.53 3.50 8.34
C GLY A 99 -1.05 2.95 9.67
N GLU A 100 -1.63 3.78 10.52
CA GLU A 100 -2.28 3.34 11.77
C GLU A 100 -3.56 2.54 11.48
N MET A 101 -4.38 2.97 10.52
CA MET A 101 -5.58 2.24 10.11
C MET A 101 -5.22 0.90 9.47
N LEU A 102 -4.19 0.89 8.63
CA LEU A 102 -3.68 -0.29 7.93
C LEU A 102 -3.26 -1.40 8.89
N GLN A 103 -2.59 -1.07 10.00
CA GLN A 103 -2.15 -2.04 11.01
C GLN A 103 -3.31 -2.79 11.68
N ASN A 104 -4.51 -2.19 11.70
CA ASN A 104 -5.69 -2.77 12.35
C ASN A 104 -6.63 -3.47 11.36
N ARG A 105 -6.43 -3.27 10.06
CA ARG A 105 -7.38 -3.61 8.99
C ARG A 105 -6.70 -4.18 7.74
N GLU A 106 -5.56 -4.85 7.90
CA GLU A 106 -4.79 -5.42 6.78
C GLU A 106 -5.63 -6.40 5.93
N ASP A 107 -6.56 -7.11 6.55
CA ASP A 107 -7.45 -8.08 5.90
C ASP A 107 -8.53 -7.45 5.00
N GLU A 108 -8.75 -6.13 5.10
CA GLU A 108 -9.84 -5.42 4.39
C GLU A 108 -9.38 -4.84 3.04
N ILE A 109 -8.08 -4.76 2.78
CA ILE A 109 -7.54 -4.26 1.50
C ILE A 109 -7.50 -5.39 0.48
N CYS A 110 -7.72 -5.06 -0.81
CA CYS A 110 -7.46 -6.02 -1.87
C CYS A 110 -6.02 -6.54 -1.77
N GLY A 111 -5.87 -7.86 -1.61
CA GLY A 111 -4.57 -8.49 -1.37
C GLY A 111 -3.49 -8.04 -2.35
N ASP A 112 -3.83 -7.85 -3.63
CA ASP A 112 -2.87 -7.41 -4.66
C ASP A 112 -2.35 -5.98 -4.43
N ALA A 113 -3.19 -5.05 -3.98
CA ALA A 113 -2.80 -3.67 -3.69
C ALA A 113 -2.01 -3.57 -2.39
N PHE A 114 -2.41 -4.32 -1.36
CA PHE A 114 -1.68 -4.42 -0.11
C PHE A 114 -0.28 -5.01 -0.32
N ASP A 115 -0.20 -6.15 -1.03
CA ASP A 115 1.06 -6.80 -1.37
C ASP A 115 1.98 -5.84 -2.12
N MET A 116 1.44 -5.09 -3.08
CA MET A 116 2.22 -4.08 -3.80
C MET A 116 2.74 -2.98 -2.86
N LEU A 117 1.92 -2.44 -1.95
CA LEU A 117 2.39 -1.46 -0.97
C LEU A 117 3.49 -2.02 -0.06
N MET A 118 3.34 -3.26 0.40
CA MET A 118 4.37 -3.93 1.20
C MET A 118 5.69 -4.08 0.43
N THR A 119 5.63 -4.40 -0.87
CA THR A 119 6.85 -4.51 -1.70
C THR A 119 7.59 -3.17 -1.84
N LEU A 120 6.89 -2.03 -1.79
CA LEU A 120 7.53 -0.70 -1.88
C LEU A 120 8.38 -0.39 -0.64
N GLY A 121 7.99 -0.92 0.52
CA GLY A 121 8.70 -0.79 1.79
C GLY A 121 9.70 -1.90 2.09
N ASP A 122 9.78 -2.95 1.26
CA ASP A 122 10.73 -4.04 1.42
C ASP A 122 12.05 -3.75 0.68
N PHE A 123 13.16 -3.79 1.41
CA PHE A 123 14.48 -3.55 0.83
C PHE A 123 14.90 -4.63 -0.18
N GLY A 124 14.50 -5.88 0.02
CA GLY A 124 14.79 -6.99 -0.87
C GLY A 124 14.12 -6.81 -2.24
N GLU A 125 12.82 -6.54 -2.24
CA GLU A 125 12.04 -6.22 -3.45
C GLU A 125 12.59 -4.99 -4.15
N PHE A 126 12.90 -3.92 -3.40
CA PHE A 126 13.54 -2.73 -3.95
C PHE A 126 14.90 -3.02 -4.61
N LYS A 127 15.74 -3.86 -3.98
CA LYS A 127 17.03 -4.26 -4.54
C LYS A 127 16.84 -5.06 -5.82
N GLU A 128 15.91 -6.02 -5.84
CA GLU A 128 15.61 -6.79 -7.04
C GLU A 128 15.10 -5.91 -8.17
N LEU A 129 14.21 -4.94 -7.89
CA LEU A 129 13.76 -3.93 -8.85
C LEU A 129 14.96 -3.22 -9.50
N MET A 130 15.91 -2.75 -8.69
CA MET A 130 17.12 -2.08 -9.19
C MET A 130 17.99 -2.98 -10.07
N LEU A 131 18.17 -4.24 -9.68
CA LEU A 131 18.92 -5.23 -10.45
C LEU A 131 18.21 -5.56 -11.77
N ASP A 132 16.88 -5.64 -11.76
CA ASP A 132 16.06 -5.85 -12.94
C ASP A 132 16.23 -4.73 -13.96
N TYR A 133 16.14 -3.47 -13.54
CA TYR A 133 16.41 -2.33 -14.41
C TYR A 133 17.85 -2.32 -14.92
N LYS A 134 18.83 -2.71 -14.09
CA LYS A 134 20.22 -2.84 -14.52
C LYS A 134 20.37 -3.91 -15.61
N ARG A 135 19.75 -5.08 -15.44
CA ARG A 135 19.75 -6.20 -16.40
C ARG A 135 19.11 -5.80 -17.73
N ARG A 136 17.97 -5.11 -17.70
CA ARG A 136 17.26 -4.63 -18.90
C ARG A 136 18.03 -3.56 -19.68
N ARG A 137 18.90 -2.79 -19.02
CA ARG A 137 19.75 -1.75 -19.66
C ARG A 137 21.12 -2.26 -20.09
N ALA A 138 21.52 -3.46 -19.66
CA ALA A 138 22.76 -4.07 -20.11
C ALA A 138 22.61 -4.47 -21.59
N PRO A 139 23.60 -4.16 -22.45
CA PRO A 139 23.57 -4.47 -23.88
C PRO A 139 23.71 -5.97 -24.18
#